data_AF-A0A9F2WI92-F1
#
_entry.id   AF-A0A9F2WI92-F1
#
_cell.length_a   1.000
_cell.length_b   1.000
_cell.length_c   1.000
_cell.angle_alpha   90.00
_cell.angle_beta   90.00
_cell.angle_gamma   90.00
#
_symmetry.space_group_name_H-M   'P 1'
#
loop_
_entity.id
_entity.type
_entity.pdbx_description
1 polymer ?
#
loop_
_entity_poly.entity_id
_entity_poly.type
_entity_poly.pdbx_seq_one_letter_code
_entity_poly.pdbx_strand_id
1 'polypeptide(L)'
;MAVANKDMNTAEIAYASVGEIDKVQYISSIKNLPSKESRLAHILLFSGNVQDAETLLLQAGLIYQAIQVNINLYNWERALELAVKHKTHVDTVLAYRQKFLDDFSKKETNQRFLQYAEGDFHFEAQLLALMEQSQTMLGDISLQL
;
A
#
# COMPACT_ATOMS: atom_id res chain seq x y z
N MET A 1 27.72 4.03 6.82
CA MET A 1 27.98 5.33 6.14
C MET A 1 27.61 5.34 4.65
N ALA A 2 27.85 4.29 3.85
CA ALA A 2 27.52 4.31 2.40
C ALA A 2 25.99 4.31 2.08
N VAL A 3 25.20 3.49 2.77
CA VAL A 3 23.73 3.42 2.60
C VAL A 3 23.06 4.75 2.93
N ALA A 4 23.50 5.41 4.00
CA ALA A 4 23.03 6.74 4.39
C ALA A 4 23.36 7.83 3.33
N ASN A 5 24.43 7.64 2.57
CA ASN A 5 24.85 8.53 1.48
C ASN A 5 24.23 8.17 0.12
N LYS A 6 23.30 7.21 0.07
CA LYS A 6 22.60 6.75 -1.15
C LYS A 6 23.54 6.22 -2.24
N ASP A 7 24.78 5.84 -1.90
CA ASP A 7 25.72 5.21 -2.83
C ASP A 7 25.53 3.69 -2.80
N MET A 8 24.66 3.23 -3.69
CA MET A 8 24.30 1.82 -3.82
C MET A 8 25.39 0.95 -4.45
N ASN A 9 26.34 1.53 -5.18
CA ASN A 9 27.45 0.77 -5.75
C ASN A 9 28.46 0.41 -4.66
N THR A 10 28.83 1.41 -3.84
CA THR A 10 29.73 1.18 -2.71
C THR A 10 29.10 0.28 -1.65
N ALA A 11 27.80 0.44 -1.38
CA ALA A 11 27.09 -0.44 -0.45
C ALA A 11 27.05 -1.89 -0.94
N GLU A 12 26.77 -2.13 -2.23
CA GLU A 12 26.74 -3.49 -2.81
C GLU A 12 28.10 -4.18 -2.71
N ILE A 13 29.19 -3.50 -3.09
CA ILE A 13 30.55 -4.04 -2.99
C ILE A 13 30.89 -4.36 -1.53
N ALA A 14 30.53 -3.48 -0.59
CA ALA A 14 30.75 -3.71 0.83
C ALA A 14 29.98 -4.96 1.30
N TYR A 15 28.68 -5.06 1.05
CA TYR A 15 27.89 -6.23 1.45
C TYR A 15 28.36 -7.53 0.80
N ALA A 16 28.76 -7.50 -0.48
CA ALA A 16 29.37 -8.64 -1.14
C ALA A 16 30.67 -9.07 -0.45
N SER A 17 31.47 -8.12 0.00
CA SER A 17 32.73 -8.38 0.71
C SER A 17 32.52 -9.00 2.10
N VAL A 18 31.41 -8.69 2.78
CA VAL A 18 31.06 -9.29 4.08
C VAL A 18 30.21 -10.56 3.94
N GLY A 19 29.91 -11.00 2.71
CA GLY A 19 29.13 -12.22 2.44
C GLY A 19 27.62 -12.08 2.68
N GLU A 20 27.10 -10.85 2.73
CA GLU A 20 25.69 -10.54 2.95
C GLU A 20 24.90 -10.62 1.63
N ILE A 21 24.76 -11.83 1.09
CA ILE A 21 24.23 -12.08 -0.26
C ILE A 21 22.79 -11.58 -0.44
N ASP A 22 21.93 -11.73 0.57
CA ASP A 22 20.53 -11.28 0.50
C ASP A 22 20.45 -9.76 0.31
N LYS A 23 21.34 -9.00 0.95
CA LYS A 23 21.42 -7.54 0.83
C LYS A 23 21.95 -7.13 -0.55
N VAL A 24 22.91 -7.87 -1.10
CA VAL A 24 23.41 -7.67 -2.47
C VAL A 24 22.29 -7.88 -3.48
N GLN A 25 21.55 -8.99 -3.37
CA GLN A 25 20.42 -9.27 -4.25
C GLN A 25 19.34 -8.19 -4.16
N TYR A 26 19.03 -7.74 -2.94
CA TYR A 26 18.08 -6.64 -2.74
C TYR A 26 18.55 -5.36 -3.43
N ILE A 27 19.80 -4.94 -3.22
CA ILE A 27 20.36 -3.73 -3.87
C ILE A 27 20.35 -3.85 -5.40
N SER A 28 20.69 -5.03 -5.93
CA SER A 28 20.66 -5.29 -7.38
C SER A 28 19.24 -5.16 -7.95
N SER A 29 18.23 -5.71 -7.25
CA SER A 29 16.83 -5.59 -7.69
C SER A 29 16.34 -4.14 -7.72
N ILE A 30 16.75 -3.32 -6.75
CA ILE A 30 16.42 -1.89 -6.73
C ILE A 30 17.01 -1.17 -7.94
N LYS A 31 18.26 -1.45 -8.31
CA LYS A 31 18.92 -0.78 -9.45
C LYS A 31 18.17 -0.97 -10.77
N ASN A 32 17.47 -2.08 -10.92
CA ASN A 32 16.70 -2.42 -12.11
C ASN A 32 15.28 -1.82 -12.15
N LEU A 33 14.84 -1.12 -11.10
CA LEU A 33 13.52 -0.48 -11.09
C LEU A 33 13.49 0.72 -12.06
N PRO A 34 12.42 0.89 -12.87
CA PRO A 34 12.36 1.94 -13.87
C PRO A 34 12.21 3.35 -13.26
N SER A 35 11.36 3.50 -12.24
CA SER A 35 11.11 4.79 -11.58
C SER A 35 12.23 5.18 -10.61
N LYS A 36 12.66 6.44 -10.68
CA LYS A 36 13.64 7.02 -9.77
C LYS A 36 13.08 7.12 -8.35
N GLU A 37 11.82 7.48 -8.22
CA GLU A 37 11.09 7.62 -6.96
C GLU A 37 10.95 6.27 -6.28
N SER A 38 10.60 5.21 -7.04
CA SER A 38 10.61 3.83 -6.54
C SER A 38 11.99 3.44 -6.02
N ARG A 39 13.06 3.70 -6.80
CA ARG A 39 14.42 3.40 -6.35
C ARG A 39 14.73 4.08 -5.03
N LEU A 40 14.51 5.39 -4.94
CA LEU A 40 14.76 6.19 -3.74
C LEU A 40 13.95 5.72 -2.53
N ALA A 41 12.69 5.34 -2.72
CA ALA A 41 11.86 4.79 -1.66
C ALA A 41 12.44 3.46 -1.13
N HIS A 42 12.88 2.58 -2.02
CA HIS A 42 13.54 1.34 -1.62
C HIS A 42 14.90 1.57 -0.93
N ILE A 43 15.66 2.62 -1.28
CA ILE A 43 16.86 3.03 -0.53
C ILE A 43 16.49 3.41 0.91
N LEU A 44 15.41 4.19 1.07
CA LEU A 44 14.92 4.62 2.38
C LEU A 44 14.47 3.41 3.22
N LEU A 45 13.75 2.47 2.61
CA LEU A 45 13.36 1.21 3.26
C LEU A 45 14.58 0.41 3.71
N PHE A 46 15.58 0.26 2.84
CA PHE A 46 16.82 -0.43 3.17
C PHE A 46 17.58 0.23 4.32
N SER A 47 17.41 1.54 4.47
CA SER A 47 18.01 2.34 5.55
C SER A 47 17.20 2.32 6.85
N GLY A 48 16.00 1.70 6.86
CA GLY A 48 15.07 1.68 7.99
C GLY A 48 14.11 2.87 8.07
N ASN A 49 14.16 3.82 7.11
CA ASN A 49 13.32 5.00 7.09
C ASN A 49 11.98 4.72 6.37
N VAL A 50 11.14 3.90 7.00
CA VAL A 50 9.88 3.41 6.40
C VAL A 50 8.89 4.53 6.12
N GLN A 51 8.75 5.49 7.04
CA GLN A 51 7.79 6.59 6.93
C GLN A 51 8.16 7.53 5.76
N ASP A 52 9.45 7.83 5.60
CA ASP A 52 9.94 8.66 4.50
C ASP A 52 9.76 7.94 3.15
N ALA A 53 9.99 6.63 3.12
CA ALA A 53 9.77 5.83 1.92
C ALA A 53 8.30 5.82 1.50
N GLU A 54 7.39 5.58 2.44
CA GLU A 54 5.95 5.63 2.20
C GLU A 54 5.54 7.02 1.69
N THR A 55 5.98 8.07 2.37
CA THR A 55 5.66 9.46 2.00
C THR A 55 6.11 9.77 0.58
N LEU A 56 7.33 9.36 0.21
CA LEU A 56 7.87 9.56 -1.13
C LEU A 56 7.04 8.82 -2.20
N LEU A 57 6.64 7.58 -1.94
CA LEU A 57 5.79 6.80 -2.86
C LEU A 57 4.42 7.45 -3.04
N LEU A 58 3.82 7.93 -1.96
CA LEU A 58 2.52 8.61 -2.00
C LEU A 58 2.60 9.94 -2.76
N GLN A 59 3.64 10.74 -2.53
CA GLN A 59 3.87 11.99 -3.27
C GLN A 59 4.12 11.76 -4.75
N ALA A 60 4.76 10.65 -5.11
CA ALA A 60 4.98 10.23 -6.49
C ALA A 60 3.72 9.62 -7.14
N GLY A 61 2.60 9.47 -6.42
CA GLY A 61 1.39 8.83 -6.91
C GLY A 61 1.49 7.31 -7.05
N LEU A 62 2.56 6.69 -6.53
CA LEU A 62 2.83 5.25 -6.58
C LEU A 62 2.11 4.52 -5.44
N ILE A 63 0.78 4.70 -5.37
CA ILE A 63 -0.06 4.25 -4.25
C ILE A 63 0.04 2.74 -4.06
N TYR A 64 -0.02 1.95 -5.15
CA TYR A 64 0.12 0.50 -5.06
C TYR A 64 1.44 0.07 -4.43
N GLN A 65 2.56 0.74 -4.77
CA GLN A 65 3.85 0.42 -4.18
C GLN A 65 3.88 0.78 -2.69
N ALA A 66 3.27 1.90 -2.27
CA ALA A 66 3.14 2.25 -0.86
C ALA A 66 2.33 1.20 -0.06
N ILE A 67 1.25 0.68 -0.66
CA ILE A 67 0.46 -0.41 -0.07
C ILE A 67 1.31 -1.68 0.02
N GLN A 68 1.97 -2.08 -1.07
CA GLN A 68 2.77 -3.30 -1.14
C GLN A 68 3.92 -3.28 -0.13
N VAL A 69 4.58 -2.13 0.06
CA VAL A 69 5.62 -1.97 1.07
C VAL A 69 5.08 -2.23 2.47
N ASN A 70 3.91 -1.69 2.80
CA ASN A 70 3.27 -1.93 4.10
C ASN A 70 2.83 -3.40 4.28
N ILE A 71 2.35 -4.05 3.22
CA ILE A 71 2.06 -5.50 3.23
C ILE A 71 3.34 -6.29 3.54
N ASN A 72 4.43 -6.02 2.82
CA ASN A 72 5.71 -6.71 2.99
C ASN A 72 6.33 -6.50 4.39
N LEU A 73 6.02 -5.37 5.03
CA LEU A 73 6.43 -5.06 6.40
C LEU A 73 5.43 -5.54 7.47
N TYR A 74 4.37 -6.27 7.07
CA TYR A 74 3.29 -6.73 7.94
C TYR A 74 2.53 -5.59 8.66
N ASN A 75 2.60 -4.37 8.13
CA ASN A 75 1.84 -3.20 8.58
C ASN A 75 0.42 -3.24 8.00
N TRP A 76 -0.33 -4.29 8.32
CA TRP A 76 -1.62 -4.61 7.71
C TRP A 76 -2.65 -3.48 7.81
N GLU A 77 -2.78 -2.88 9.00
CA GLU A 77 -3.75 -1.79 9.22
C GLU A 77 -3.43 -0.56 8.37
N ARG A 78 -2.14 -0.22 8.25
CA ARG A 78 -1.69 0.90 7.41
C ARG A 78 -1.92 0.60 5.93
N ALA A 79 -1.62 -0.61 5.48
CA ALA A 79 -1.89 -1.04 4.11
C ALA A 79 -3.38 -0.93 3.77
N LEU A 80 -4.26 -1.40 4.66
CA LEU A 80 -5.70 -1.31 4.49
C LEU A 80 -6.19 0.14 4.51
N GLU A 81 -5.68 0.97 5.42
CA GLU A 81 -6.00 2.40 5.48
C GLU A 81 -5.66 3.10 4.16
N LEU A 82 -4.46 2.87 3.63
CA LEU A 82 -4.03 3.44 2.35
C LEU A 82 -4.90 2.97 1.19
N ALA A 83 -5.19 1.66 1.14
CA ALA A 83 -6.04 1.07 0.11
C ALA A 83 -7.46 1.67 0.11
N VAL A 84 -8.08 1.77 1.29
CA VAL A 84 -9.43 2.35 1.46
C VAL A 84 -9.43 3.84 1.14
N LYS A 85 -8.46 4.60 1.67
CA LYS A 85 -8.36 6.05 1.47
C LYS A 85 -8.24 6.42 -0.01
N HIS A 86 -7.44 5.65 -0.75
CA HIS A 86 -7.23 5.85 -2.17
C HIS A 86 -8.18 5.03 -3.05
N LYS A 87 -9.10 4.27 -2.45
CA LYS A 87 -10.15 3.49 -3.13
C LYS A 87 -9.56 2.53 -4.17
N THR A 88 -8.47 1.85 -3.81
CA THR A 88 -7.75 0.95 -4.71
C THR A 88 -7.13 -0.22 -3.94
N HIS A 89 -6.97 -1.37 -4.59
CA HIS A 89 -6.23 -2.54 -4.08
C HIS A 89 -6.64 -3.03 -2.68
N VAL A 90 -7.89 -2.80 -2.25
CA VAL A 90 -8.41 -3.30 -0.97
C VAL A 90 -8.45 -4.83 -0.99
N ASP A 91 -8.96 -5.39 -2.08
CA ASP A 91 -8.95 -6.82 -2.40
C ASP A 91 -7.55 -7.45 -2.26
N THR A 92 -6.54 -6.75 -2.74
CA THR A 92 -5.14 -7.20 -2.68
C THR A 92 -4.67 -7.27 -1.23
N VAL A 93 -4.93 -6.24 -0.43
CA VAL A 93 -4.58 -6.23 1.00
C VAL A 93 -5.26 -7.38 1.74
N LEU A 94 -6.56 -7.60 1.49
CA LEU A 94 -7.32 -8.69 2.09
C LEU A 94 -6.77 -10.06 1.69
N ALA A 95 -6.45 -10.27 0.42
CA ALA A 95 -5.90 -11.54 -0.07
C ALA A 95 -4.53 -11.86 0.55
N TYR A 96 -3.62 -10.89 0.62
CA TYR A 96 -2.32 -11.09 1.29
C TYR A 96 -2.47 -11.34 2.79
N ARG A 97 -3.41 -10.65 3.44
CA ARG A 97 -3.72 -10.85 4.86
C ARG A 97 -4.27 -12.25 5.11
N GLN A 98 -5.21 -12.70 4.28
CA GLN A 98 -5.80 -14.03 4.38
C GLN A 98 -4.73 -15.11 4.22
N LYS A 99 -3.91 -15.00 3.16
CA LYS A 99 -2.77 -15.92 2.94
C LYS A 99 -1.84 -15.97 4.15
N PHE A 100 -1.47 -14.81 4.69
CA PHE A 100 -0.64 -14.73 5.89
C PHE A 100 -1.28 -15.48 7.06
N LEU A 101 -2.57 -15.31 7.32
CA LEU A 101 -3.26 -16.00 8.41
C LEU A 101 -3.36 -17.52 8.17
N ASP A 102 -3.61 -17.95 6.94
CA ASP A 102 -3.68 -19.35 6.55
C ASP A 102 -2.33 -20.05 6.76
N ASP A 103 -1.21 -19.39 6.45
CA ASP A 103 0.14 -19.90 6.70
C ASP A 103 0.38 -20.19 8.21
N PHE A 104 -0.33 -19.49 9.10
CA PHE A 104 -0.30 -19.73 10.55
C PHE A 104 -1.53 -20.51 11.08
N SER A 105 -2.40 -21.02 10.20
CA SER A 105 -3.65 -21.70 10.57
C SER A 105 -4.54 -20.87 11.49
N LYS A 106 -4.57 -19.55 11.29
CA LYS A 106 -5.40 -18.60 12.03
C LYS A 106 -6.57 -18.11 11.18
N LYS A 107 -7.63 -17.69 11.85
CA LYS A 107 -8.75 -16.99 11.21
C LYS A 107 -8.60 -15.48 11.42
N GLU A 108 -9.17 -14.69 10.52
CA GLU A 108 -9.23 -13.25 10.72
C GLU A 108 -10.14 -12.91 11.90
N THR A 109 -9.66 -12.04 12.78
CA THR A 109 -10.38 -11.57 13.98
C THR A 109 -10.50 -10.06 14.00
N ASN A 110 -9.76 -9.36 13.15
CA ASN A 110 -9.81 -7.92 13.05
C ASN A 110 -11.12 -7.51 12.35
N GLN A 111 -11.97 -6.79 13.10
CA GLN A 111 -13.29 -6.37 12.65
C GLN A 111 -13.25 -5.55 11.36
N ARG A 112 -12.24 -4.70 11.15
CA ARG A 112 -12.12 -3.93 9.91
C ARG A 112 -11.92 -4.85 8.71
N PHE A 113 -11.04 -5.83 8.83
CA PHE A 113 -10.77 -6.77 7.74
C PHE A 113 -11.98 -7.64 7.42
N LEU A 114 -12.72 -8.09 8.45
CA LEU A 114 -13.98 -8.81 8.27
C LEU A 114 -15.02 -7.95 7.54
N GLN A 115 -15.21 -6.70 7.96
CA GLN A 115 -16.15 -5.77 7.32
C GLN A 115 -15.83 -5.54 5.84
N TYR A 116 -14.56 -5.35 5.48
CA TYR A 116 -14.17 -5.18 4.08
C TYR A 116 -14.18 -6.49 3.28
N ALA A 117 -14.06 -7.65 3.93
CA ALA A 117 -14.16 -8.95 3.26
C ALA A 117 -15.62 -9.37 3.01
N GLU A 118 -16.53 -9.01 3.93
CA GLU A 118 -17.97 -9.26 3.80
C GLU A 118 -18.65 -8.22 2.89
N GLY A 119 -18.12 -7.00 2.86
CA GLY A 119 -18.62 -5.90 2.04
C GLY A 119 -18.07 -5.96 0.63
N ASP A 120 -18.72 -6.72 -0.25
CA ASP A 120 -18.66 -6.48 -1.70
C ASP A 120 -18.93 -4.99 -1.94
N PHE A 121 -18.07 -4.34 -2.73
CA PHE A 121 -17.92 -2.89 -2.88
C PHE A 121 -19.20 -2.11 -2.58
N HIS A 122 -19.28 -1.51 -1.38
CA HIS A 122 -20.33 -0.54 -1.01
C HIS A 122 -20.12 0.81 -1.74
N PHE A 123 -19.72 0.74 -3.01
CA PHE A 123 -19.55 1.86 -3.91
C PHE A 123 -20.85 2.15 -4.67
N GLU A 124 -21.66 1.11 -4.95
CA GLU A 124 -22.98 1.29 -5.59
C GLU A 124 -24.02 1.87 -4.62
N ALA A 125 -24.00 1.49 -3.34
CA ALA A 125 -24.97 1.99 -2.36
C ALA A 125 -24.82 3.50 -2.10
N GLN A 126 -23.59 4.01 -2.07
CA GLN A 126 -23.34 5.45 -1.93
C GLN A 126 -23.79 6.23 -3.17
N LEU A 127 -23.61 5.65 -4.37
CA LEU A 127 -24.02 6.25 -5.63
C LEU A 127 -25.56 6.27 -5.74
N LEU A 128 -26.23 5.17 -5.38
CA LEU A 128 -27.69 5.09 -5.34
C LEU A 128 -28.30 6.07 -4.33
N ALA A 129 -27.71 6.19 -3.12
CA ALA A 129 -28.17 7.15 -2.13
C ALA A 129 -28.05 8.61 -2.61
N LEU A 130 -26.97 8.94 -3.33
CA LEU A 130 -26.79 10.27 -3.93
C LEU A 130 -27.74 10.52 -5.10
N MET A 131 -28.03 9.49 -5.91
CA MET A 131 -29.00 9.57 -6.99
C MET A 131 -30.44 9.74 -6.47
N GLU A 132 -30.81 9.01 -5.41
CA GLU A 132 -32.13 9.07 -4.78
C GLU A 132 -32.38 10.43 -4.10
N GLN A 133 -31.35 10.99 -3.42
CA GLN A 133 -31.39 12.35 -2.87
C GLN A 133 -31.54 13.43 -3.95
N SER A 134 -31.03 13.20 -5.16
CA SER A 134 -31.18 14.18 -6.26
C SER A 134 -32.59 14.17 -6.90
N GLN A 135 -33.28 13.02 -6.87
CA GLN A 135 -34.64 12.89 -7.43
C GLN A 135 -35.70 13.47 -6.50
N THR A 136 -35.56 13.34 -5.18
CA THR A 136 -36.48 13.94 -4.20
C THR A 136 -36.43 15.47 -4.22
N MET A 137 -35.24 16.06 -4.35
CA MET A 137 -35.05 17.51 -4.46
C MET A 137 -35.69 18.11 -5.72
N LEU A 138 -35.79 17.35 -6.82
CA LEU A 138 -36.48 17.79 -8.05
C LEU A 138 -38.00 17.66 -7.95
N GLY A 139 -38.50 16.65 -7.21
CA GLY A 139 -39.94 16.46 -6.96
C GLY A 139 -40.54 17.59 -6.12
N ASP A 140 -39.83 18.05 -5.09
CA ASP A 140 -40.31 19.11 -4.19
C ASP A 140 -40.38 20.48 -4.87
N ILE A 141 -39.48 20.77 -5.81
CA ILE A 141 -39.50 22.02 -6.60
C ILE A 141 -40.70 22.05 -7.56
N SER A 142 -41.13 20.90 -8.06
CA SER A 142 -42.28 20.79 -8.97
C SER A 142 -43.65 20.94 -8.30
N LEU A 143 -43.71 20.81 -6.97
CA LEU A 143 -44.94 20.95 -6.16
C LEU A 143 -45.13 22.36 -5.57
N GLN A 144 -44.15 23.26 -5.76
CA GLN A 144 -44.18 24.64 -5.25
C GLN A 144 -44.38 25.71 -6.35
N LEU A 145 -44.63 25.30 -7.60
CA LEU A 145 -45.01 26.16 -8.74
C LEU A 145 -46.39 25.74 -9.27
#